data_AF-A0A7C4EKC8-F1
#
_entry.id   AF-A0A7C4EKC8-F1
#
_cell.length_a   1.000
_cell.length_b   1.000
_cell.length_c   1.000
_cell.angle_alpha   90.00
_cell.angle_beta   90.00
_cell.angle_gamma   90.00
#
_symmetry.space_group_name_H-M   'P 1'
#
loop_
_entity.id
_entity.type
_entity.pdbx_description
1 polymer ?
#
loop_
_entity_poly.entity_id
_entity_poly.type
_entity_poly.pdbx_seq_one_letter_code
_entity_poly.pdbx_strand_id
1 'polypeptide(L)'
;MNERIMIKGMLADAKKKYKDTDLEASGLVVSIRTVLNPYEEDLTLIDTEKVLVMAKRLHELVSTLKELKQKIKKIEEDLNG
;
A
#
# COMPACT_ATOMS: atom_id res chain seq x y z
N MET A 1 26.24 -18.67 -10.01
CA MET A 1 26.22 -17.26 -10.50
C MET A 1 24.82 -16.79 -10.88
N ASN A 2 23.96 -17.63 -11.49
CA ASN A 2 22.60 -17.27 -11.92
C ASN A 2 21.59 -17.03 -10.78
N GLU A 3 21.69 -17.79 -9.69
CA GLU A 3 20.72 -17.74 -8.58
C GLU A 3 20.76 -16.40 -7.82
N ARG A 4 21.96 -15.88 -7.53
CA ARG A 4 22.12 -14.59 -6.87
C ARG A 4 21.60 -13.41 -7.71
N ILE A 5 21.71 -13.50 -9.04
CA ILE A 5 21.16 -12.50 -9.96
C ILE A 5 19.63 -12.58 -9.96
N MET A 6 19.07 -13.79 -10.00
CA MET A 6 17.63 -14.01 -9.93
C MET A 6 17.01 -13.46 -8.64
N ILE A 7 17.61 -13.74 -7.49
CA ILE A 7 17.13 -13.25 -6.19
C ILE A 7 17.17 -11.71 -6.12
N LYS A 8 18.22 -11.08 -6.66
CA LYS A 8 18.29 -9.62 -6.80
C LYS A 8 17.18 -9.05 -7.70
N GLY A 9 16.84 -9.75 -8.79
CA GLY A 9 15.71 -9.40 -9.65
C GLY A 9 14.39 -9.43 -8.89
N MET A 10 14.13 -10.54 -8.17
CA MET A 10 12.93 -10.68 -7.34
C MET A 10 12.83 -9.59 -6.25
N LEU A 11 13.96 -9.20 -5.65
CA LEU A 11 14.01 -8.11 -4.68
C LEU A 11 13.64 -6.77 -5.32
N ALA A 12 14.18 -6.47 -6.50
CA ALA A 12 13.89 -5.24 -7.22
C ALA A 12 12.40 -5.15 -7.59
N ASP A 13 11.82 -6.24 -8.09
CA ASP A 13 10.40 -6.31 -8.43
C ASP A 13 9.50 -6.14 -7.20
N ALA A 14 9.84 -6.78 -6.08
CA ALA A 14 9.10 -6.64 -4.83
C ALA A 14 9.15 -5.19 -4.31
N LYS A 15 10.33 -4.54 -4.35
CA LYS A 15 10.49 -3.13 -3.95
C LYS A 15 9.74 -2.18 -4.86
N LYS A 16 9.75 -2.42 -6.19
CA LYS A 16 8.96 -1.63 -7.13
C LYS A 16 7.47 -1.75 -6.83
N LYS A 17 6.97 -2.98 -6.71
CA LYS A 17 5.56 -3.23 -6.37
C LYS A 17 5.16 -2.58 -5.04
N TYR A 18 6.03 -2.62 -4.03
CA TYR A 18 5.81 -1.94 -2.77
C TYR A 18 5.63 -0.43 -2.98
N LYS A 19 6.55 0.22 -3.71
CA LYS A 19 6.50 1.66 -3.96
C LYS A 19 5.24 2.07 -4.72
N ASP A 20 4.83 1.29 -5.73
CA ASP A 20 3.63 1.59 -6.51
C ASP A 20 2.36 1.43 -5.65
N THR A 21 2.30 0.38 -4.82
CA THR A 21 1.19 0.13 -3.88
C THR A 21 1.10 1.22 -2.81
N ASP A 22 2.26 1.69 -2.31
CA ASP A 22 2.36 2.73 -1.28
C ASP A 22 1.89 4.09 -1.80
N LEU A 23 2.20 4.40 -3.07
CA LEU A 23 1.72 5.59 -3.74
C LEU A 23 0.19 5.59 -3.88
N GLU A 24 -0.39 4.46 -4.31
CA GLU A 24 -1.86 4.31 -4.42
C GLU A 24 -2.54 4.46 -3.05
N ALA A 25 -2.02 3.78 -2.02
CA ALA A 25 -2.55 3.86 -0.65
C ALA A 25 -2.48 5.30 -0.11
N SER A 26 -1.36 5.99 -0.34
CA SER A 26 -1.18 7.39 0.07
C SER A 26 -2.20 8.32 -0.61
N GLY A 27 -2.48 8.12 -1.90
CA GLY A 27 -3.49 8.86 -2.63
C GLY A 27 -4.90 8.66 -2.07
N LEU A 28 -5.24 7.43 -1.66
CA LEU A 28 -6.52 7.13 -1.01
C LEU A 28 -6.65 7.82 0.36
N VAL A 29 -5.59 7.86 1.17
CA VAL A 29 -5.62 8.58 2.46
C VAL A 29 -5.96 10.06 2.26
N VAL A 30 -5.31 10.72 1.30
CA VAL A 30 -5.60 12.13 0.99
C VAL A 30 -7.05 12.29 0.53
N SER A 31 -7.50 11.42 -0.36
CA SER A 31 -8.84 11.51 -0.95
C SER A 31 -9.94 11.23 0.08
N ILE A 32 -9.76 10.24 0.96
CA ILE A 32 -10.69 9.93 2.06
C ILE A 32 -10.81 11.13 3.00
N ARG A 33 -9.68 11.76 3.38
CA ARG A 33 -9.69 12.96 4.23
C ARG A 33 -10.48 14.10 3.60
N THR A 34 -10.36 14.29 2.28
CA THR A 34 -11.12 15.31 1.55
C THR A 34 -12.62 15.05 1.61
N VAL A 35 -13.06 13.80 1.46
CA VAL A 35 -14.49 13.44 1.50
C VAL A 35 -15.04 13.50 2.93
N LEU A 36 -14.29 13.02 3.91
CA LEU A 36 -14.73 13.02 5.31
C LEU A 36 -14.80 14.41 5.93
N ASN A 37 -14.03 15.38 5.42
CA ASN A 37 -13.93 16.78 5.86
C ASN A 37 -14.32 17.00 7.35
N PRO A 38 -13.36 17.03 8.29
CA PRO A 38 -13.67 17.11 9.72
C PRO A 38 -14.33 18.43 10.16
N TYR A 39 -14.46 19.40 9.26
CA TYR A 39 -15.10 20.68 9.51
C TYR A 39 -16.53 20.76 8.95
N GLU A 40 -17.05 19.67 8.39
CA GLU A 40 -18.45 19.59 7.99
C GLU A 40 -19.34 19.57 9.24
N GLU A 41 -20.24 20.55 9.35
CA GLU A 41 -21.15 20.67 10.50
C GLU A 41 -22.38 19.78 10.30
N ASP A 42 -22.82 19.58 9.04
CA ASP A 42 -23.93 18.70 8.68
C ASP A 42 -23.41 17.36 8.12
N LEU A 43 -23.33 16.36 8.98
CA LEU A 43 -22.84 15.03 8.63
C LEU A 43 -23.67 14.32 7.54
N THR A 44 -24.91 14.77 7.28
CA THR A 44 -25.73 14.21 6.20
C THR A 44 -25.20 14.56 4.80
N LEU A 45 -24.30 15.55 4.70
CA LEU A 45 -23.64 15.96 3.45
C LEU A 45 -22.39 15.13 3.12
N ILE A 46 -21.92 14.29 4.04
CA ILE A 46 -20.77 13.42 3.82
C ILE A 46 -21.16 12.22 2.95
N ASP A 47 -20.47 12.03 1.84
CA ASP A 47 -20.60 10.84 0.98
C ASP A 47 -19.91 9.62 1.63
N THR A 48 -20.59 9.07 2.63
CA THR A 48 -20.11 7.91 3.42
C THR A 48 -19.97 6.64 2.59
N GLU A 49 -20.75 6.48 1.53
CA GLU A 49 -20.67 5.31 0.65
C GLU A 49 -19.37 5.33 -0.17
N LYS A 50 -19.01 6.50 -0.72
CA LYS A 50 -17.71 6.70 -1.36
C LYS A 50 -16.55 6.49 -0.40
N VAL A 51 -16.65 7.01 0.82
CA VAL A 51 -15.63 6.76 1.87
C VAL A 51 -15.48 5.27 2.12
N LEU A 52 -16.59 4.53 2.27
CA LEU A 52 -16.55 3.09 2.53
C LEU A 52 -15.85 2.32 1.40
N VAL A 53 -16.16 2.62 0.14
CA VAL A 53 -15.50 2.00 -1.02
C VAL A 53 -13.99 2.27 -1.01
N MET A 54 -13.60 3.54 -0.81
CA MET A 54 -12.20 3.94 -0.77
C MET A 54 -11.44 3.32 0.41
N ALA A 55 -12.08 3.24 1.58
CA ALA A 55 -11.49 2.67 2.80
C ALA A 55 -11.30 1.15 2.67
N LYS A 56 -12.21 0.43 2.02
CA LYS A 56 -12.04 -0.99 1.70
C LYS A 56 -10.81 -1.20 0.81
N ARG A 57 -10.67 -0.41 -0.26
CA ARG A 57 -9.49 -0.48 -1.12
C ARG A 57 -8.20 -0.13 -0.37
N LEU A 58 -8.24 0.90 0.47
CA LEU A 58 -7.10 1.26 1.32
C LEU A 58 -6.70 0.09 2.23
N HIS A 59 -7.67 -0.60 2.84
CA HIS A 59 -7.41 -1.76 3.68
C HIS A 59 -6.70 -2.90 2.92
N GLU A 60 -7.14 -3.19 1.69
CA GLU A 60 -6.49 -4.19 0.82
C GLU A 60 -5.04 -3.82 0.49
N LEU A 61 -4.81 -2.56 0.11
CA LEU A 61 -3.47 -2.06 -0.24
C LEU A 61 -2.54 -2.10 0.97
N VAL A 62 -3.01 -1.66 2.14
CA VAL A 62 -2.21 -1.70 3.38
C VAL A 62 -1.89 -3.15 3.79
N SER A 63 -2.82 -4.08 3.60
CA SER A 63 -2.55 -5.51 3.83
C SER A 63 -1.49 -6.04 2.87
N THR A 64 -1.59 -5.68 1.58
CA THR A 64 -0.59 -6.00 0.56
C THR A 64 0.79 -5.41 0.90
N LEU A 65 0.85 -4.17 1.40
CA LEU A 65 2.11 -3.55 1.84
C LEU A 65 2.78 -4.32 2.98
N LYS A 66 2.00 -4.81 3.95
CA LYS A 66 2.52 -5.64 5.06
C LYS A 66 3.15 -6.93 4.53
N GLU A 67 2.46 -7.61 3.62
CA GLU A 67 2.96 -8.83 2.97
C GLU A 67 4.23 -8.57 2.16
N LEU A 68 4.25 -7.52 1.35
CA LEU A 68 5.42 -7.13 0.56
C LEU A 68 6.61 -6.78 1.46
N LYS A 69 6.38 -6.12 2.59
CA LYS A 69 7.45 -5.78 3.55
C LYS A 69 8.08 -7.04 4.15
N GLN A 70 7.26 -8.03 4.51
CA GLN A 70 7.74 -9.34 4.98
C GLN A 70 8.51 -10.08 3.88
N LYS A 71 7.99 -10.09 2.65
CA LYS A 71 8.65 -10.72 1.50
C LYS A 71 10.01 -10.08 1.19
N ILE A 72 10.08 -8.75 1.16
CA ILE A 72 11.32 -8.00 0.94
C ILE A 72 12.34 -8.36 2.01
N LYS A 73 11.95 -8.32 3.29
CA LYS A 73 12.82 -8.67 4.41
C LYS A 73 13.40 -10.08 4.25
N LYS A 74 12.56 -11.06 3.92
CA LYS A 74 13.01 -12.45 3.71
C LYS A 74 14.03 -12.56 2.57
N ILE A 75 13.77 -11.91 1.44
CA ILE A 75 14.70 -11.92 0.30
C ILE A 75 16.02 -11.23 0.66
N GLU A 76 15.99 -10.16 1.46
CA GLU A 76 17.20 -9.49 1.95
C GLU A 76 18.00 -10.36 2.91
N GLU A 77 17.34 -11.11 3.79
CA GLU A 77 17.97 -12.11 4.66
C GLU A 77 18.63 -13.22 3.82
N ASP A 78 17.92 -13.77 2.83
CA ASP A 78 18.44 -14.81 1.93
C ASP A 78 19.66 -14.34 1.09
N LEU A 79 19.81 -13.04 0.85
CA LEU A 79 20.96 -12.47 0.11
C LEU A 79 22.19 -12.16 0.97
N ASN A 80 21.97 -11.97 2.28
CA ASN A 80 22.99 -11.56 3.25
C ASN A 80 23.41 -12.68 4.21
N GLY A 81 22.68 -13.81 4.21
CA GLY A 81 23.02 -15.05 4.90
C GLY A 81 24.10 -15.87 4.21
#